data_AF-A0A832PGP2-F1
#
_entry.id   AF-A0A832PGP2-F1
#
_cell.length_a   1.000
_cell.length_b   1.000
_cell.length_c   1.000
_cell.angle_alpha   90.00
_cell.angle_beta   90.00
_cell.angle_gamma   90.00
#
_symmetry.space_group_name_H-M   'P 1'
#
loop_
_entity.id
_entity.type
_entity.pdbx_description
1 polymer ?
#
loop_
_entity_poly.entity_id
_entity_poly.type
_entity_poly.pdbx_seq_one_letter_code
_entity_poly.pdbx_strand_id
1 'polypeptide(L)'
;MEDKGFIYTLDAIIALTILLIVTASLTHFLTLEHYPPSEYRNYHARDIIDLMASYDTGNGTVLERISHELNSHQNREEAIREANRIASEFLNSKFPNIKYNLTAYNGIESVTIASNAEMSKADNINSAIRNYNNYTFQLYVW
;
A
#
# COMPACT_ATOMS: atom_id res chain seq x y z
N MET A 1 51.29 -40.41 4.73
CA MET A 1 50.85 -39.73 3.50
C MET A 1 49.36 -39.43 3.66
N GLU A 2 48.98 -38.51 4.56
CA GLU A 2 47.56 -38.39 4.97
C GLU A 2 47.03 -36.96 5.21
N ASP A 3 47.84 -35.90 5.17
CA ASP A 3 47.34 -34.53 5.46
C ASP A 3 46.91 -33.71 4.24
N LYS A 4 47.12 -34.23 3.03
CA LYS A 4 46.79 -33.48 1.80
C LYS A 4 45.30 -33.55 1.47
N GLY A 5 44.63 -34.66 1.77
CA GLY A 5 43.22 -34.88 1.39
C GLY A 5 42.24 -33.93 2.10
N PHE A 6 42.49 -33.60 3.36
CA PHE A 6 41.61 -32.76 4.18
C PHE A 6 41.53 -31.31 3.67
N ILE A 7 42.66 -30.75 3.23
CA ILE A 7 42.72 -29.38 2.68
C ILE A 7 41.96 -29.32 1.34
N TYR A 8 42.12 -30.33 0.48
CA TYR A 8 41.38 -30.38 -0.79
C TYR A 8 39.88 -30.54 -0.60
N THR A 9 39.44 -31.33 0.38
CA THR A 9 38.00 -31.45 0.69
C THR A 9 37.43 -30.18 1.28
N LEU A 10 38.20 -29.47 2.12
CA LEU A 10 37.77 -28.20 2.71
C LEU A 10 37.64 -27.12 1.63
N ASP A 11 38.61 -27.02 0.73
CA ASP A 11 38.59 -26.07 -0.39
C ASP A 11 37.40 -26.33 -1.33
N ALA A 12 37.11 -27.60 -1.63
CA ALA A 12 35.96 -27.99 -2.43
C ALA A 12 34.61 -27.60 -1.77
N ILE A 13 34.48 -27.76 -0.45
CA ILE A 13 33.27 -27.36 0.29
C ILE A 13 33.10 -25.83 0.27
N ILE A 14 34.19 -25.07 0.44
CA ILE A 14 34.17 -23.60 0.39
C ILE A 14 33.76 -23.14 -1.01
N ALA A 15 34.37 -23.69 -2.07
CA ALA A 15 34.04 -23.36 -3.44
C ALA A 15 32.57 -23.67 -3.78
N LEU A 16 32.06 -24.83 -3.33
CA LEU A 16 30.67 -25.21 -3.52
C LEU A 16 29.71 -24.28 -2.77
N THR A 17 30.06 -23.85 -1.56
CA THR A 17 29.25 -22.93 -0.76
C THR A 17 29.15 -21.56 -1.44
N ILE A 18 30.26 -21.04 -1.96
CA ILE A 18 30.27 -19.78 -2.72
C ILE A 18 29.39 -19.90 -3.97
N LEU A 19 29.48 -21.01 -4.70
CA LEU A 19 28.66 -21.26 -5.88
C LEU A 19 27.16 -21.23 -5.54
N LEU A 20 26.74 -21.89 -4.44
CA LEU A 20 25.35 -21.91 -4.00
C LEU A 20 24.84 -20.52 -3.59
N ILE A 21 25.67 -19.71 -2.93
CA ILE A 21 25.28 -18.34 -2.55
C ILE A 21 25.05 -17.47 -3.79
N VAL A 22 25.93 -17.59 -4.80
CA VAL A 22 25.82 -16.82 -6.05
C VAL A 22 24.58 -17.24 -6.85
N THR A 23 24.30 -18.54 -6.98
CA THR A 23 23.13 -19.02 -7.72
C THR A 23 21.82 -18.69 -7.00
N ALA A 24 21.77 -18.81 -5.67
CA ALA A 24 20.60 -18.42 -4.88
C ALA A 24 20.32 -16.91 -4.99
N SER A 25 21.37 -16.09 -4.95
CA SER A 25 21.26 -14.64 -5.11
C SER A 25 20.76 -14.25 -6.50
N LEU A 26 21.33 -14.84 -7.56
CA LEU A 26 20.88 -14.60 -8.93
C LEU A 26 19.44 -15.05 -9.16
N THR A 27 19.05 -16.20 -8.60
CA THR A 27 17.67 -16.70 -8.68
C THR A 27 16.71 -15.75 -7.98
N HIS A 28 17.06 -15.26 -6.79
CA HIS A 28 16.27 -14.27 -6.06
C HIS A 28 16.07 -12.97 -6.88
N PHE A 29 17.12 -12.47 -7.52
CA PHE A 29 17.04 -11.30 -8.41
C PHE A 29 16.18 -11.57 -9.66
N LEU A 30 16.27 -12.75 -10.27
CA LEU A 30 15.47 -13.11 -11.44
C LEU A 30 13.99 -13.36 -11.10
N THR A 31 13.68 -13.78 -9.88
CA THR A 31 12.29 -13.96 -9.43
C THR A 31 11.62 -12.68 -8.96
N LEU A 32 12.37 -11.58 -8.79
CA LEU A 32 11.81 -10.26 -8.42
C LEU A 32 11.01 -9.60 -9.57
N GLU A 33 11.10 -10.10 -10.81
CA GLU A 33 10.34 -9.57 -11.96
C GLU A 33 8.97 -10.23 -12.20
N HIS A 34 8.40 -10.92 -11.21
CA HIS A 34 7.01 -11.38 -11.33
C HIS A 34 6.03 -10.23 -11.03
N TYR A 35 5.84 -9.32 -11.99
CA TYR A 35 4.62 -8.54 -12.08
C TYR A 35 3.45 -9.51 -12.28
N PRO A 36 2.51 -9.64 -11.34
CA PRO A 36 1.37 -10.50 -11.56
C PRO A 36 0.53 -9.95 -12.72
N PRO A 37 -0.03 -10.82 -13.58
CA PRO A 37 -0.90 -10.42 -14.68
C PRO A 37 -2.09 -9.60 -14.15
N SER A 38 -2.43 -8.55 -14.90
CA SER A 38 -3.35 -7.47 -14.56
C SER A 38 -4.80 -7.86 -14.25
N GLU A 39 -5.17 -9.14 -14.37
CA GLU A 39 -6.56 -9.60 -14.20
C GLU A 39 -6.93 -9.95 -12.75
N TYR A 40 -5.95 -10.10 -11.85
CA TYR A 40 -6.18 -10.31 -10.40
C TYR A 40 -5.19 -9.50 -9.57
N ARG A 41 -5.08 -8.19 -9.83
CA ARG A 41 -4.34 -7.31 -8.93
C ARG A 41 -5.21 -7.09 -7.69
N ASN A 42 -5.02 -7.97 -6.71
CA ASN A 42 -5.68 -7.88 -5.41
C ASN A 42 -5.08 -6.67 -4.69
N TYR A 43 -5.64 -5.49 -4.93
CA TYR A 43 -5.14 -4.26 -4.34
C TYR A 43 -5.42 -4.29 -2.84
N HIS A 44 -4.36 -4.48 -2.05
CA HIS A 44 -4.49 -4.39 -0.61
C HIS A 44 -4.75 -2.94 -0.21
N ALA A 45 -5.67 -2.72 0.72
CA ALA A 45 -5.99 -1.40 1.26
C ALA A 45 -4.73 -0.70 1.78
N ARG A 46 -3.74 -1.46 2.29
CA ARG A 46 -2.45 -0.94 2.75
C ARG A 46 -1.67 -0.27 1.63
N ASP A 47 -1.54 -0.92 0.48
CA ASP A 47 -0.78 -0.38 -0.64
C ASP A 47 -1.45 0.86 -1.21
N ILE A 48 -2.79 0.86 -1.28
CA ILE A 48 -3.56 2.01 -1.75
C ILE A 48 -3.41 3.20 -0.80
N ILE A 49 -3.57 2.99 0.51
CA ILE A 49 -3.49 4.10 1.47
C ILE A 49 -2.06 4.62 1.63
N ASP A 50 -1.05 3.75 1.47
CA ASP A 50 0.37 4.15 1.39
C ASP A 50 0.64 4.98 0.14
N LEU A 51 0.05 4.60 -1.00
CA LEU A 51 0.12 5.39 -2.21
C LEU A 51 -0.57 6.75 -2.02
N MET A 52 -1.76 6.81 -1.40
CA MET A 52 -2.40 8.11 -1.11
C MET A 52 -1.54 9.00 -0.19
N ALA A 53 -0.79 8.40 0.73
CA ALA A 53 0.08 9.13 1.64
C ALA A 53 1.33 9.70 0.95
N SER A 54 1.76 9.11 -0.18
CA SER A 54 3.02 9.43 -0.88
C SER A 54 2.83 10.04 -2.28
N TYR A 55 1.65 9.92 -2.88
CA TYR A 55 1.35 10.40 -4.22
C TYR A 55 1.26 11.93 -4.24
N ASP A 56 2.26 12.56 -4.81
CA ASP A 56 2.32 14.01 -4.99
C ASP A 56 1.32 14.47 -6.06
N THR A 57 0.55 15.49 -5.73
CA THR A 57 -0.43 16.11 -6.63
C THR A 57 -0.04 17.54 -7.03
N GLY A 58 1.20 17.97 -6.72
CA GLY A 58 1.73 19.31 -6.97
C GLY A 58 1.45 20.30 -5.83
N ASN A 59 0.46 20.01 -4.99
CA ASN A 59 0.10 20.79 -3.79
C ASN A 59 0.10 19.90 -2.54
N GLY A 60 1.09 19.01 -2.43
CA GLY A 60 1.16 18.00 -1.38
C GLY A 60 0.53 16.67 -1.77
N THR A 61 0.54 15.73 -0.83
CA THR A 61 0.06 14.37 -1.07
C THR A 61 -1.47 14.29 -1.03
N VAL A 62 -2.06 13.17 -1.48
CA VAL A 62 -3.52 13.00 -1.49
C VAL A 62 -4.10 13.09 -0.07
N LEU A 63 -3.51 12.39 0.89
CA LEU A 63 -3.96 12.47 2.29
C LEU A 63 -3.69 13.84 2.92
N GLU A 64 -2.61 14.51 2.53
CA GLU A 64 -2.32 15.87 2.99
C GLU A 64 -3.41 16.85 2.57
N ARG A 65 -3.79 16.80 1.29
CA ARG A 65 -4.84 17.67 0.76
C ARG A 65 -6.18 17.38 1.38
N ILE A 66 -6.55 16.10 1.54
CA ILE A 66 -7.78 15.72 2.24
C ILE A 66 -7.77 16.29 3.67
N SER A 67 -6.68 16.11 4.41
CA SER A 67 -6.52 16.68 5.75
C SER A 67 -6.57 18.20 5.75
N HIS A 68 -6.06 18.86 4.72
CA HIS A 68 -6.13 20.31 4.59
C HIS A 68 -7.58 20.78 4.42
N GLU A 69 -8.34 20.17 3.49
CA GLU A 69 -9.74 20.54 3.25
C GLU A 69 -10.63 20.32 4.48
N LEU A 70 -10.38 19.25 5.23
CA LEU A 70 -11.10 18.94 6.46
C LEU A 70 -10.83 19.94 7.60
N ASN A 71 -9.68 20.62 7.58
CA ASN A 71 -9.31 21.62 8.59
C ASN A 71 -9.60 23.06 8.15
N SER A 72 -9.60 23.36 6.85
CA SER A 72 -9.65 24.72 6.31
C SER A 72 -11.05 25.33 6.30
N HIS A 73 -12.09 24.50 6.22
CA HIS A 73 -13.47 24.98 6.11
C HIS A 73 -14.15 25.13 7.47
N GLN A 74 -14.83 26.27 7.68
CA GLN A 74 -15.74 26.45 8.82
C GLN A 74 -17.00 25.60 8.69
N ASN A 75 -17.43 25.31 7.45
CA ASN A 75 -18.57 24.44 7.18
C ASN A 75 -18.09 23.00 6.95
N ARG A 76 -18.51 22.12 7.85
CA ARG A 76 -18.17 20.69 7.81
C ARG A 76 -18.68 19.98 6.55
N GLU A 77 -19.86 20.32 6.06
CA GLU A 77 -20.41 19.66 4.85
C GLU A 77 -19.59 20.00 3.61
N GLU A 78 -19.07 21.22 3.55
CA GLU A 78 -18.21 21.68 2.46
C GLU A 78 -16.83 21.02 2.53
N ALA A 79 -16.22 20.96 3.71
CA ALA A 79 -14.99 20.20 3.97
C ALA A 79 -15.11 18.74 3.48
N ILE A 80 -16.18 18.05 3.85
CA ILE A 80 -16.40 16.65 3.46
C ILE A 80 -16.60 16.53 1.95
N ARG A 81 -17.31 17.46 1.32
CA ARG A 81 -17.53 17.46 -0.13
C ARG A 81 -16.24 17.63 -0.92
N GLU A 82 -15.36 18.55 -0.52
CA GLU A 82 -14.06 18.72 -1.20
C GLU A 82 -13.11 17.54 -0.92
N ALA A 83 -13.09 17.05 0.31
CA ALA A 83 -12.36 15.83 0.67
C ALA A 83 -12.84 14.61 -0.15
N ASN A 84 -14.16 14.47 -0.32
CA ASN A 84 -14.78 13.42 -1.15
C ASN A 84 -14.31 13.53 -2.60
N ARG A 85 -14.31 14.74 -3.17
CA ARG A 85 -13.90 14.99 -4.55
C ARG A 85 -12.46 14.53 -4.78
N ILE A 86 -11.54 14.94 -3.91
CA ILE A 86 -10.12 14.57 -3.99
C ILE A 86 -9.93 13.06 -3.86
N ALA A 87 -10.55 12.45 -2.85
CA ALA A 87 -10.43 11.02 -2.59
C ALA A 87 -11.02 10.17 -3.74
N SER A 88 -12.22 10.53 -4.20
CA SER A 88 -12.92 9.79 -5.25
C SER A 88 -12.23 9.93 -6.60
N GLU A 89 -11.72 11.12 -6.94
CA GLU A 89 -10.96 11.35 -8.17
C GLU A 89 -9.71 10.45 -8.20
N PHE A 90 -8.96 10.39 -7.09
CA PHE A 90 -7.78 9.53 -7.00
C PHE A 90 -8.14 8.04 -7.07
N LEU A 91 -9.07 7.58 -6.22
CA LEU A 91 -9.41 6.16 -6.09
C LEU A 91 -10.06 5.61 -7.36
N ASN A 92 -11.02 6.34 -7.94
CA ASN A 92 -11.72 5.88 -9.14
C ASN A 92 -10.81 5.92 -10.38
N SER A 93 -9.86 6.86 -10.45
CA SER A 93 -8.91 6.98 -11.56
C SER A 93 -7.82 5.90 -11.52
N LYS A 94 -7.22 5.68 -10.34
CA LYS A 94 -6.11 4.72 -10.17
C LYS A 94 -6.59 3.28 -9.98
N PHE A 95 -7.79 3.09 -9.42
CA PHE A 95 -8.34 1.79 -9.04
C PHE A 95 -9.81 1.67 -9.47
N PRO A 96 -10.12 1.69 -10.78
CA PRO A 96 -11.51 1.74 -11.28
C PRO A 96 -12.37 0.52 -10.92
N ASN A 97 -11.74 -0.61 -10.59
CA ASN A 97 -12.42 -1.89 -10.37
C ASN A 97 -12.49 -2.32 -8.89
N ILE A 98 -12.12 -1.45 -7.95
CA ILE A 98 -12.19 -1.78 -6.51
C ILE A 98 -13.46 -1.20 -5.91
N LYS A 99 -14.06 -1.91 -4.95
CA LYS A 99 -15.07 -1.33 -4.07
C LYS A 99 -14.36 -0.80 -2.83
N TYR A 100 -14.69 0.40 -2.40
CA TYR A 100 -14.02 1.01 -1.26
C TYR A 100 -14.95 1.84 -0.38
N ASN A 101 -14.50 2.01 0.86
CA ASN A 101 -15.00 2.98 1.81
C ASN A 101 -13.81 3.61 2.53
N LEU A 102 -13.63 4.91 2.41
CA LEU A 102 -12.59 5.69 3.08
C LEU A 102 -13.23 6.53 4.18
N THR A 103 -12.76 6.33 5.41
CA THR A 103 -13.17 7.11 6.57
C THR A 103 -11.99 7.90 7.15
N ALA A 104 -12.31 8.99 7.84
CA ALA A 104 -11.35 9.80 8.59
C ALA A 104 -11.84 9.97 10.02
N TYR A 105 -10.94 9.75 10.98
CA TYR A 105 -11.19 9.94 12.41
C TYR A 105 -10.29 11.04 12.96
N ASN A 106 -10.87 12.01 13.66
CA ASN A 106 -10.17 13.19 14.19
C ASN A 106 -9.92 13.14 15.71
N GLY A 107 -10.11 11.98 16.35
CA GLY A 107 -10.03 11.84 17.82
C GLY A 107 -11.36 12.06 18.55
N ILE A 108 -12.37 12.62 17.89
CA ILE A 108 -13.71 12.85 18.47
C ILE A 108 -14.73 12.00 17.74
N GLU A 109 -14.69 12.02 16.41
CA GLU A 109 -15.68 11.39 15.56
C GLU A 109 -15.05 10.81 14.28
N SER A 110 -15.72 9.80 13.74
CA SER A 110 -15.38 9.19 12.45
C SER A 110 -16.37 9.65 11.40
N VAL A 111 -15.88 10.04 10.24
CA VAL A 111 -16.70 10.46 9.10
C VAL A 111 -16.27 9.72 7.84
N THR A 112 -17.26 9.28 7.05
CA THR A 112 -17.00 8.74 5.72
C THR A 112 -16.66 9.88 4.77
N ILE A 113 -15.48 9.82 4.16
CA ILE A 113 -15.00 10.79 3.19
C ILE A 113 -15.46 10.39 1.78
N ALA A 114 -15.23 9.14 1.38
CA ALA A 114 -15.60 8.66 0.06
C ALA A 114 -15.96 7.18 0.10
N SER A 115 -16.98 6.80 -0.66
CA SER A 115 -17.39 5.40 -0.86
C SER A 115 -18.01 5.26 -2.24
N ASN A 116 -17.74 4.13 -2.90
CA ASN A 116 -18.34 3.81 -4.20
C ASN A 116 -19.28 2.58 -4.15
N ALA A 117 -19.42 1.94 -2.98
CA ALA A 117 -20.24 0.74 -2.81
C ALA A 117 -20.73 0.58 -1.36
N GLU A 118 -21.86 -0.12 -1.19
CA GLU A 118 -22.36 -0.49 0.13
C GLU A 118 -21.54 -1.62 0.76
N MET A 119 -21.04 -1.37 1.97
CA MET A 119 -20.20 -2.33 2.72
C MET A 119 -21.02 -3.42 3.43
N SER A 120 -22.33 -3.26 3.57
CA SER A 120 -23.22 -4.15 4.34
C SER A 120 -23.30 -5.58 3.79
N LYS A 121 -22.95 -5.78 2.52
CA LYS A 121 -22.98 -7.07 1.81
C LYS A 121 -21.58 -7.51 1.34
N ALA A 122 -20.53 -6.90 1.88
CA ALA A 122 -19.17 -7.17 1.48
C ALA A 122 -18.61 -8.41 2.18
N ASP A 123 -18.14 -9.37 1.40
CA ASP A 123 -17.35 -10.49 1.88
C ASP A 123 -15.85 -10.18 1.68
N ASN A 124 -14.98 -10.65 2.57
CA ASN A 124 -13.51 -10.49 2.49
C ASN A 124 -12.99 -9.04 2.46
N ILE A 125 -13.48 -8.20 3.37
CA ILE A 125 -13.02 -6.81 3.51
C ILE A 125 -11.53 -6.76 3.92
N ASN A 126 -10.70 -6.17 3.06
CA ASN A 126 -9.35 -5.75 3.40
C ASN A 126 -9.39 -4.34 3.99
N SER A 127 -8.63 -4.07 5.05
CA SER A 127 -8.55 -2.72 5.60
C SER A 127 -7.16 -2.33 6.03
N ALA A 128 -6.88 -1.03 5.94
CA ALA A 128 -5.63 -0.45 6.40
C ALA A 128 -5.84 0.95 6.94
N ILE A 129 -4.94 1.35 7.84
CA ILE A 129 -4.97 2.62 8.54
C ILE A 129 -3.68 3.39 8.27
N ARG A 130 -3.82 4.70 8.05
CA ARG A 130 -2.72 5.65 8.04
C ARG A 130 -3.07 6.93 8.76
N ASN A 131 -2.12 7.40 9.55
CA ASN A 131 -2.21 8.68 10.22
C ASN A 131 -1.54 9.73 9.34
N TYR A 132 -2.23 10.84 9.12
CA TYR A 132 -1.69 11.99 8.42
C TYR A 132 -2.21 13.26 9.07
N ASN A 133 -1.31 14.10 9.57
CA ASN A 133 -1.64 15.24 10.45
C ASN A 133 -2.49 14.78 11.66
N ASN A 134 -3.62 15.44 11.89
CA ASN A 134 -4.53 15.17 13.02
C ASN A 134 -5.62 14.14 12.68
N TYR A 135 -5.51 13.45 11.54
CA TYR A 135 -6.50 12.48 11.09
C TYR A 135 -5.92 11.08 10.99
N THR A 136 -6.69 10.12 11.46
CA THR A 136 -6.52 8.69 11.21
C THR A 136 -7.44 8.32 10.06
N PHE A 137 -6.85 8.05 8.90
CA PHE A 137 -7.57 7.56 7.73
C PHE A 137 -7.65 6.04 7.77
N GLN A 138 -8.83 5.49 7.52
CA GLN A 138 -9.04 4.06 7.37
C GLN A 138 -9.70 3.77 6.02
N LEU A 139 -9.02 2.96 5.22
CA LEU A 139 -9.51 2.51 3.93
C LEU A 139 -9.96 1.06 4.07
N TYR A 140 -11.18 0.80 3.62
CA TYR A 140 -11.73 -0.54 3.43
C TYR A 140 -11.85 -0.81 1.94
N VAL A 141 -11.46 -2.00 1.49
CA VAL A 141 -11.50 -2.45 0.09
C VAL A 141 -12.06 -3.86 0.02
N TRP A 142 -12.92 -4.14 -0.97
CA TRP A 142 -13.52 -5.45 -1.24
C TRP A 142 -13.95 -5.60 -2.71
#